data_AF-A0A151I627-F1
#
_entry.id   AF-A0A151I627-F1
#
_cell.length_a   1.000
_cell.length_b   1.000
_cell.length_c   1.000
_cell.angle_alpha   90.00
_cell.angle_beta   90.00
_cell.angle_gamma   90.00
#
_symmetry.space_group_name_H-M   'P 1'
#
loop_
_entity.id
_entity.type
_entity.pdbx_description
1 polymer ?
#
loop_
_entity_poly.entity_id
_entity_poly.type
_entity_poly.pdbx_seq_one_letter_code
_entity_poly.pdbx_strand_id
1 'polypeptide(L)'
;MPRLPLHCSSGTGIITPFSKVIRFARYGCTNRPFYHIVVIDVKTRETKPPIEQVGVYDPIPNMHNEKLVSFNFERIQYWIAKGAQMSTPVADLLGLAGFLPIHPRTYMRAWRNRKTVEKCS
;
A
#
# COMPACT_ATOMS: atom_id res chain seq x y z
N MET A 1 -22.91 -16.45 7.18
CA MET A 1 -22.63 -15.59 8.34
C MET A 1 -21.14 -15.32 8.43
N PRO A 2 -20.67 -14.07 8.52
CA PRO A 2 -19.25 -13.80 8.69
C PRO A 2 -18.86 -14.21 10.12
N ARG A 3 -17.91 -15.14 10.25
CA ARG A 3 -17.39 -15.57 11.56
C ARG A 3 -16.71 -14.38 12.22
N LEU A 4 -17.16 -14.00 13.43
CA LEU A 4 -16.45 -13.03 14.26
C LEU A 4 -15.01 -13.51 14.49
N PRO A 5 -14.02 -12.60 14.56
CA PRO A 5 -12.67 -12.97 14.98
C PRO A 5 -12.75 -13.45 16.45
N LEU A 6 -12.44 -14.73 16.67
CA LEU A 6 -12.38 -15.32 18.00
C LEU A 6 -11.17 -14.81 18.78
N HIS A 7 -11.30 -14.84 20.10
CA HIS A 7 -10.31 -14.44 21.09
C HIS A 7 -8.96 -15.16 20.91
N CYS A 8 -7.87 -14.43 21.17
CA CYS A 8 -6.47 -14.86 21.02
C CYS A 8 -6.08 -16.17 21.74
N SER A 9 -6.92 -16.69 22.63
CA SER A 9 -6.65 -17.93 23.40
C SER A 9 -7.10 -19.22 22.71
N SER A 10 -7.79 -19.16 21.56
CA SER A 10 -8.34 -20.36 20.90
C SER A 10 -7.30 -21.19 20.12
N GLY A 11 -6.00 -20.86 20.20
CA GLY A 11 -4.90 -21.66 19.62
C GLY A 11 -4.82 -21.67 18.08
N THR A 12 -5.88 -21.28 17.38
CA THR A 12 -5.86 -21.03 15.94
C THR A 12 -5.36 -19.62 15.67
N GLY A 13 -4.06 -19.49 15.38
CA GLY A 13 -3.51 -18.23 14.90
C GLY A 13 -4.34 -17.70 13.72
N ILE A 14 -4.50 -16.38 13.62
CA ILE A 14 -5.27 -15.73 12.56
C ILE A 14 -4.80 -16.29 11.20
N ILE A 15 -5.65 -17.12 10.58
CA ILE A 15 -5.43 -17.62 9.22
C ILE A 15 -5.92 -16.49 8.32
N THR A 16 -5.00 -15.59 7.94
CA THR A 16 -5.29 -14.65 6.86
C THR A 16 -5.53 -15.49 5.60
N PRO A 17 -6.70 -15.41 4.95
CA PRO A 17 -6.98 -16.21 3.76
C PRO A 17 -6.04 -15.86 2.60
N PHE A 18 -5.43 -14.67 2.68
CA PHE A 18 -4.42 -14.20 1.73
C PHE A 18 -3.02 -14.54 2.27
N SER A 19 -2.27 -15.30 1.47
CA SER A 19 -0.87 -15.58 1.78
C SER A 19 0.04 -14.41 1.40
N LYS A 20 -0.26 -13.70 0.30
CA LYS A 20 0.61 -12.69 -0.31
C LYS A 20 -0.01 -11.29 -0.24
N VAL A 21 0.85 -10.29 -0.09
CA VAL A 21 0.48 -8.88 -0.06
C VAL A 21 1.45 -8.03 -0.89
N ILE A 22 0.90 -7.09 -1.65
CA ILE A 22 1.62 -6.00 -2.30
C ILE A 22 1.64 -4.82 -1.33
N ARG A 23 2.81 -4.45 -0.83
CA ARG A 23 2.97 -3.37 0.15
C ARG A 23 4.26 -2.60 -0.08
N PHE A 24 4.40 -1.47 0.60
CA PHE A 24 5.68 -0.77 0.64
C PHE A 24 6.65 -1.49 1.55
N ALA A 25 7.91 -1.50 1.12
CA ALA A 25 9.06 -1.77 1.95
C ALA A 25 9.88 -0.48 2.05
N ARG A 26 10.10 0.00 3.27
CA ARG A 26 10.88 1.20 3.56
C ARG A 26 12.37 0.91 3.43
N TYR A 27 13.01 1.69 2.57
CA TYR A 27 14.43 1.80 2.33
C TYR A 27 14.88 3.26 2.54
N GLY A 28 16.18 3.49 2.34
CA GLY A 28 16.80 4.80 2.47
C GLY A 28 17.33 5.08 3.87
N CYS A 29 17.70 6.34 4.09
CA CYS A 29 18.34 6.79 5.32
C CYS A 29 17.35 7.54 6.21
N THR A 30 17.77 7.83 7.45
CA THR A 30 17.05 8.78 8.31
C THR A 30 16.78 10.08 7.57
N ASN A 31 15.55 10.59 7.64
CA ASN A 31 15.07 11.78 6.92
C ASN A 31 15.11 11.73 5.37
N ARG A 32 15.50 10.61 4.76
CA ARG A 32 15.41 10.35 3.32
C ARG A 32 14.69 9.01 3.07
N PRO A 33 13.35 8.95 3.27
CA PRO A 33 12.58 7.74 3.00
C PRO A 33 12.55 7.45 1.50
N PHE A 34 12.69 6.17 1.17
CA PHE A 34 12.51 5.63 -0.17
C PHE A 34 11.71 4.33 -0.05
N TYR A 35 10.73 4.10 -0.92
CA TYR A 35 9.87 2.93 -0.78
C TYR A 35 9.99 2.02 -1.99
N HIS A 36 10.25 0.74 -1.78
CA HIS A 36 10.05 -0.27 -2.81
C HIS A 36 8.62 -0.78 -2.71
N ILE A 37 8.00 -1.06 -3.85
CA ILE A 37 6.70 -1.72 -3.91
C ILE A 37 6.99 -3.20 -4.12
N VAL A 38 6.64 -4.01 -3.13
CA VAL A 38 7.08 -5.40 -3.06
C VAL A 38 5.93 -6.35 -2.84
N VAL A 39 6.08 -7.57 -3.36
CA VAL A 39 5.21 -8.71 -3.05
C VAL A 39 5.90 -9.58 -2.02
N ILE A 40 5.21 -9.84 -0.92
CA ILE A 40 5.74 -10.65 0.19
C ILE A 40 4.62 -11.38 0.93
N ASP A 41 4.96 -12.36 1.74
CA ASP A 41 3.99 -13.00 2.64
C ASP A 41 3.46 -12.03 3.71
N VAL A 42 2.16 -12.12 4.01
CA VAL A 42 1.48 -11.23 4.96
C VAL A 42 2.14 -11.26 6.35
N LYS A 43 2.55 -12.45 6.81
CA LYS A 43 3.17 -12.65 8.13
C LYS A 43 4.63 -12.22 8.19
N THR A 44 5.24 -11.92 7.06
CA THR A 44 6.66 -11.60 7.00
C THR A 44 6.90 -10.15 7.40
N ARG A 45 8.07 -9.85 7.99
CA ARG A 45 8.49 -8.47 8.29
C ARG A 45 8.82 -7.72 7.00
N GLU A 46 8.64 -6.42 7.03
CA GLU A 46 8.88 -5.53 5.87
C GLU A 46 10.34 -5.51 5.41
N THR A 47 11.28 -5.68 6.34
CA THR A 47 12.74 -5.67 6.07
C THR A 47 13.29 -6.96 5.49
N LYS A 48 12.49 -8.04 5.43
CA LYS A 48 12.96 -9.30 4.83
C LYS A 48 13.00 -9.19 3.30
N PRO A 49 13.86 -9.98 2.64
CA PRO A 49 13.86 -10.08 1.19
C PRO A 49 12.45 -10.36 0.66
N PRO A 50 11.93 -9.55 -0.27
CA PRO A 50 10.64 -9.79 -0.88
C PRO A 50 10.72 -10.94 -1.89
N ILE A 51 9.56 -11.46 -2.28
CA ILE A 51 9.46 -12.46 -3.35
C ILE A 51 9.78 -11.79 -4.68
N GLU A 52 9.23 -10.59 -4.88
CA GLU A 52 9.41 -9.80 -6.08
C GLU A 52 9.25 -8.31 -5.77
N GLN A 53 10.07 -7.48 -6.40
CA GLN A 53 9.89 -6.04 -6.43
C GLN A 53 9.13 -5.66 -7.70
N VAL A 54 7.97 -5.03 -7.53
CA VAL A 54 7.04 -4.67 -8.62
C VAL A 54 6.99 -3.16 -8.87
N GLY A 55 7.77 -2.38 -8.13
CA GLY A 55 7.80 -0.94 -8.31
C GLY A 55 8.63 -0.20 -7.26
N VAL A 56 8.60 1.12 -7.32
CA VAL A 56 9.31 2.05 -6.45
C VAL A 56 8.51 3.33 -6.28
N TYR A 57 8.65 3.98 -5.13
CA TYR A 57 8.07 5.29 -4.84
C TYR A 57 9.08 6.19 -4.08
N ASP A 58 9.35 7.36 -4.63
CA ASP A 58 10.06 8.44 -3.95
C ASP A 58 9.06 9.51 -3.45
N PRO A 59 8.86 9.64 -2.13
CA PRO A 59 7.94 10.62 -1.57
C PRO A 59 8.48 12.05 -1.59
N ILE A 60 9.81 12.23 -1.74
CA ILE A 60 10.46 13.53 -1.74
C ILE A 60 10.46 14.04 -3.19
N PRO A 61 9.98 15.27 -3.43
CA PRO A 61 9.96 15.82 -4.77
C PRO A 61 11.38 16.02 -5.31
N ASN A 62 11.54 15.78 -6.61
CA ASN A 62 12.77 16.10 -7.34
C ASN A 62 12.91 17.62 -7.57
N MET A 63 13.93 18.03 -8.32
CA MET A 63 14.17 19.43 -8.68
C MET A 63 13.02 20.07 -9.48
N HIS A 64 12.19 19.25 -10.13
CA HIS A 64 11.02 19.66 -10.91
C HIS A 64 9.72 19.63 -10.08
N ASN A 65 9.82 19.44 -8.76
CA ASN A 65 8.68 19.31 -7.84
C ASN A 65 7.76 18.09 -8.11
N GLU A 66 8.33 17.03 -8.69
CA GLU A 66 7.60 15.80 -9.02
C GLU A 66 7.95 14.68 -8.05
N LYS A 67 6.95 13.89 -7.67
CA LYS A 67 7.15 12.67 -6.88
C LYS A 67 7.13 11.47 -7.81
N LEU A 68 8.25 10.77 -7.87
CA LEU A 68 8.44 9.69 -8.83
C LEU A 68 7.85 8.38 -8.30
N VAL A 69 7.07 7.71 -9.14
CA VAL A 69 6.52 6.38 -8.88
C VAL A 69 6.76 5.54 -10.13
N SER A 70 7.25 4.32 -9.94
CA SER A 70 7.40 3.33 -11.00
C SER A 70 6.62 2.08 -10.65
N PHE A 71 5.88 1.55 -11.63
CA PHE A 71 5.05 0.36 -11.49
C PHE A 71 5.33 -0.61 -12.63
N ASN A 72 5.49 -1.88 -12.30
CA ASN A 72 5.34 -2.96 -13.27
C ASN A 72 3.89 -3.45 -13.24
N PHE A 73 3.05 -2.85 -14.10
CA PHE A 73 1.62 -3.13 -14.14
C PHE A 73 1.29 -4.59 -14.47
N GLU A 74 2.05 -5.22 -15.36
CA GLU A 74 1.86 -6.63 -15.73
C GLU A 74 2.03 -7.55 -14.52
N ARG A 75 3.10 -7.34 -13.75
CA ARG A 75 3.38 -8.14 -12.55
C ARG A 75 2.40 -7.85 -11.43
N ILE A 76 1.98 -6.60 -11.26
CA ILE A 76 0.94 -6.24 -10.30
C ILE A 76 -0.38 -6.94 -10.64
N GLN A 77 -0.81 -6.91 -11.90
CA GLN A 77 -2.02 -7.58 -12.36
C GLN A 77 -1.94 -9.09 -12.13
N TYR A 78 -0.80 -9.71 -12.44
CA TYR A 78 -0.56 -11.13 -12.19
C TYR A 78 -0.74 -11.51 -10.71
N TRP A 79 -0.15 -10.73 -9.80
CA TRP A 79 -0.24 -11.02 -8.36
C TRP A 79 -1.64 -10.77 -7.80
N ILE A 80 -2.34 -9.74 -8.29
CA ILE A 80 -3.75 -9.51 -7.96
C ILE A 80 -4.60 -10.70 -8.43
N ALA A 81 -4.39 -11.20 -9.65
CA ALA A 81 -5.09 -12.37 -10.18
C ALA A 81 -4.82 -13.64 -9.37
N LYS A 82 -3.62 -13.78 -8.79
CA LYS A 82 -3.26 -14.84 -7.85
C LYS A 82 -3.83 -14.66 -6.42
N GLY A 83 -4.62 -13.60 -6.19
CA GLY A 83 -5.25 -13.34 -4.90
C GLY A 83 -4.37 -12.58 -3.90
N ALA A 84 -3.31 -11.91 -4.35
CA ALA A 84 -2.54 -11.02 -3.49
C ALA A 84 -3.39 -9.78 -3.13
N GLN A 85 -3.44 -9.47 -1.84
CA GLN A 85 -4.04 -8.21 -1.37
C GLN A 85 -3.05 -7.07 -1.53
N MET A 86 -3.54 -5.83 -1.57
CA MET A 86 -2.68 -4.65 -1.57
C MET A 86 -2.90 -3.82 -0.31
N SER A 87 -1.85 -3.19 0.20
CA SER A 87 -1.99 -2.24 1.29
C SER A 87 -2.71 -0.98 0.82
N THR A 88 -3.43 -0.30 1.72
CA THR A 88 -4.19 0.89 1.31
C THR A 88 -3.36 1.97 0.62
N PRO A 89 -2.14 2.34 1.07
CA PRO A 89 -1.41 3.42 0.40
C PRO A 89 -0.88 3.00 -0.99
N VAL A 90 -0.67 1.70 -1.23
CA VAL A 90 -0.40 1.18 -2.59
C VAL A 90 -1.66 1.29 -3.46
N ALA A 91 -2.84 0.96 -2.92
CA ALA A 91 -4.11 1.13 -3.62
C ALA A 91 -4.40 2.62 -3.93
N ASP A 92 -4.11 3.53 -3.00
CA ASP A 92 -4.23 4.96 -3.21
C ASP A 92 -3.33 5.42 -4.37
N LEU A 93 -2.05 4.98 -4.43
CA LEU A 93 -1.15 5.32 -5.56
C LEU A 93 -1.61 4.70 -6.89
N LEU A 94 -2.04 3.44 -6.91
CA LEU A 94 -2.55 2.80 -8.13
C LEU A 94 -3.83 3.46 -8.63
N GLY A 95 -4.66 4.00 -7.72
CA GLY A 95 -5.82 4.81 -8.06
C GLY A 95 -5.43 6.15 -8.69
N LEU A 96 -4.41 6.82 -8.17
CA LEU A 96 -3.86 8.05 -8.78
C LEU A 96 -3.23 7.81 -10.15
N ALA A 97 -2.63 6.63 -10.36
CA ALA A 97 -2.06 6.22 -11.65
C ALA A 97 -3.13 5.85 -12.70
N GLY A 98 -4.42 5.80 -12.33
CA GLY A 98 -5.50 5.40 -13.22
C GLY A 98 -5.61 3.89 -13.47
N PHE A 99 -4.85 3.07 -12.74
CA PHE A 99 -4.91 1.60 -12.87
C PHE A 99 -6.08 1.00 -12.08
N LEU A 100 -6.44 1.61 -10.95
CA LEU A 100 -7.60 1.26 -10.13
C LEU A 100 -8.55 2.47 -10.02
N PRO A 101 -9.82 2.27 -9.62
CA PRO A 101 -10.64 3.40 -9.21
C PRO A 101 -10.00 4.14 -8.02
N ILE A 102 -10.24 5.45 -7.95
CA ILE A 102 -9.76 6.28 -6.83
C ILE A 102 -10.32 5.71 -5.52
N HIS A 103 -9.42 5.34 -4.62
CA HIS A 103 -9.80 4.75 -3.35
C HIS A 103 -10.59 5.76 -2.48
N PRO A 104 -11.68 5.35 -1.80
CA PRO A 104 -12.59 6.25 -1.08
C PRO A 104 -11.91 7.11 -0.01
N ARG A 105 -10.79 6.64 0.55
CA ARG A 105 -10.00 7.40 1.53
C ARG A 105 -9.46 8.70 0.92
N THR A 106 -9.12 8.71 -0.36
CA THR A 106 -8.64 9.90 -1.07
C THR A 106 -9.73 10.97 -1.10
N TYR A 107 -10.97 10.59 -1.44
CA TYR A 107 -12.12 11.50 -1.40
C TYR A 107 -12.40 12.02 0.01
N MET A 108 -12.43 11.12 1.00
CA MET A 108 -12.68 11.51 2.40
C MET A 108 -11.60 12.43 2.95
N ARG A 109 -10.32 12.22 2.58
CA ARG A 109 -9.21 13.09 2.95
C ARG A 109 -9.35 14.47 2.31
N ALA A 110 -9.70 14.54 1.03
CA ALA A 110 -9.93 15.81 0.35
C ALA A 110 -11.07 16.60 0.99
N TRP A 111 -12.20 15.93 1.32
CA TRP A 111 -13.33 16.57 2.01
C TRP A 111 -12.94 17.13 3.39
N ARG A 112 -12.20 16.35 4.20
CA ARG A 112 -11.72 16.81 5.51
C ARG A 112 -10.80 18.02 5.38
N ASN A 113 -9.85 17.97 4.44
CA ASN A 113 -8.91 19.05 4.23
C ASN A 113 -9.61 20.35 3.85
N ARG A 114 -10.64 20.30 2.99
CA ARG A 114 -11.45 21.47 2.62
C ARG A 114 -12.14 22.10 3.83
N LYS A 115 -12.81 21.29 4.66
CA LYS A 115 -13.44 21.77 5.90
C LYS A 115 -12.46 22.40 6.88
N THR A 116 -11.24 21.85 6.98
CA THR A 116 -10.21 22.43 7.83
C THR A 116 -9.77 23.80 7.31
N VAL A 117 -9.57 23.92 6.00
CA VAL A 117 -9.23 25.21 5.37
C VAL A 117 -10.34 26.25 5.58
N GLU A 118 -11.60 25.86 5.39
CA GLU A 118 -12.77 26.72 5.63
C GLU A 118 -12.86 27.18 7.09
N LYS A 119 -12.51 26.33 8.06
CA LYS A 119 -12.54 26.67 9.49
C LYS A 119 -11.38 27.57 9.93
N CYS A 120 -10.24 27.47 9.25
CA CYS A 120 -9.02 28.22 9.56
C CYS A 120 -8.93 29.57 8.83
N SER A 121 -9.82 29.80 7.85
CA SER A 121 -9.97 31.09 7.16
C SER A 121 -10.91 31.98 7.95
#